data_AF-A0A8J8C6R2-F1
#
_entry.id   AF-A0A8J8C6R2-F1
#
_cell.length_a   1.000
_cell.length_b   1.000
_cell.length_c   1.000
_cell.angle_alpha   90.00
_cell.angle_beta   90.00
_cell.angle_gamma   90.00
#
_symmetry.space_group_name_H-M   'P 1'
#
loop_
_entity.id
_entity.type
_entity.pdbx_description
1 polymer ?
#
loop_
_entity_poly.entity_id
_entity_poly.type
_entity_poly.pdbx_seq_one_letter_code
_entity_poly.pdbx_strand_id
1 'polypeptide(L)'
;MSVLAAVIRAGETPPIGAGMVPRAEAHLYADGLSRLVAFRVTDGPAFERIDGAYAPDLADHPSYPVTDLLLAVPVLRSLSSVGQRLDALSTKAEANYGRDFTAMVFTTAVEWGSDGYGRLFEARSQLEAHPFDGEITATLTPAATDEQARALRANLARIDGPTRVYAQSDEATDEQR
;
A
#
# COMPACT_ATOMS: atom_id res chain seq x y z
N MET A 1 -21.45 -7.76 -2.62
CA MET A 1 -21.22 -7.32 -1.22
C MET A 1 -19.73 -7.39 -1.06
N SER A 2 -19.12 -6.25 -0.74
CA SER A 2 -17.68 -6.15 -0.65
C SER A 2 -17.14 -6.89 0.56
N VAL A 3 -16.22 -7.81 0.33
CA VAL A 3 -15.60 -8.62 1.39
C VAL A 3 -14.17 -8.15 1.59
N LEU A 4 -13.78 -7.96 2.84
CA LEU A 4 -12.39 -7.63 3.19
C LEU A 4 -11.52 -8.84 2.87
N ALA A 5 -10.58 -8.70 1.93
CA ALA A 5 -9.65 -9.73 1.50
C ALA A 5 -8.32 -9.63 2.24
N ALA A 6 -7.81 -8.41 2.46
CA ALA A 6 -6.56 -8.21 3.20
C ALA A 6 -6.51 -6.86 3.90
N VAL A 7 -5.70 -6.78 4.95
CA VAL A 7 -5.32 -5.55 5.64
C VAL A 7 -3.82 -5.38 5.51
N ILE A 8 -3.38 -4.24 4.98
CA ILE A 8 -1.97 -3.88 4.80
C ILE A 8 -1.67 -2.75 5.78
N ARG A 9 -0.63 -2.88 6.59
CA ARG A 9 -0.18 -1.83 7.50
C ARG A 9 1.28 -1.54 7.23
N ALA A 10 1.62 -0.26 7.25
CA ALA A 10 3.00 0.20 7.09
C ALA A 10 3.31 1.27 8.12
N GLY A 11 4.53 1.25 8.65
CA GLY A 11 4.91 2.17 9.71
C GLY A 11 6.34 2.01 10.18
N GLU A 12 6.62 2.62 11.32
CA GLU A 12 7.96 2.65 11.89
C GLU A 12 8.24 1.37 12.68
N THR A 13 9.50 0.93 12.64
CA THR A 13 10.02 -0.08 13.57
C THR A 13 10.63 0.67 14.77
N PRO A 14 9.97 0.69 15.94
CA PRO A 14 10.51 1.35 17.12
C PRO A 14 11.80 0.66 17.57
N PRO A 15 12.75 1.41 18.17
CA PRO A 15 14.07 0.88 18.53
C PRO A 15 14.04 -0.32 19.51
N ILE A 16 12.96 -0.48 20.29
CA ILE A 16 12.83 -1.50 21.32
C ILE A 16 11.44 -2.14 21.29
N GLY A 17 11.40 -3.45 21.02
CA GLY A 17 10.44 -4.45 21.56
C GLY A 17 8.93 -4.32 21.28
N ALA A 18 8.43 -3.23 20.70
CA ALA A 18 6.99 -2.93 20.69
C ALA A 18 6.23 -3.36 19.41
N GLY A 19 6.86 -4.10 18.50
CA GLY A 19 6.30 -4.34 17.16
C GLY A 19 6.23 -3.06 16.33
N MET A 20 5.53 -3.07 15.20
CA MET A 20 5.41 -1.89 14.32
C MET A 20 4.50 -0.82 14.92
N VAL A 21 4.88 0.47 14.78
CA VAL A 21 3.99 1.62 15.00
C VAL A 21 3.38 2.01 13.65
N PRO A 22 2.13 1.63 13.34
CA PRO A 22 1.54 1.87 12.03
C PRO A 22 1.35 3.37 11.81
N ARG A 23 1.74 3.84 10.62
CA ARG A 23 1.50 5.21 10.14
C ARG A 23 0.35 5.24 9.13
N ALA A 24 0.08 4.11 8.49
CA ALA A 24 -1.04 3.94 7.58
C ALA A 24 -1.54 2.49 7.57
N GLU A 25 -2.81 2.35 7.20
CA GLU A 25 -3.50 1.08 7.01
C GLU A 25 -4.27 1.12 5.69
N ALA A 26 -4.31 0.02 4.95
CA ALA A 26 -5.10 -0.10 3.74
C ALA A 26 -5.87 -1.42 3.73
N HIS A 27 -7.14 -1.33 3.36
CA HIS A 27 -8.04 -2.46 3.25
C HIS A 27 -8.20 -2.84 1.80
N LEU A 28 -7.79 -4.05 1.45
CA LEU A 28 -8.08 -4.66 0.15
C LEU A 28 -9.45 -5.33 0.24
N TYR A 29 -10.38 -4.83 -0.54
CA TYR A 29 -11.73 -5.36 -0.67
C TYR A 29 -11.89 -6.10 -1.99
N ALA A 30 -12.56 -7.25 -1.95
CA ALA A 30 -12.97 -8.03 -3.11
C ALA A 30 -14.48 -7.83 -3.38
N ASP A 31 -14.85 -7.19 -4.50
CA ASP A 31 -16.22 -7.20 -5.05
C ASP A 31 -16.21 -6.99 -6.58
N GLY A 32 -16.03 -8.06 -7.34
CA GLY A 32 -15.87 -8.02 -8.80
C GLY A 32 -14.50 -7.46 -9.24
N LEU A 33 -14.17 -6.23 -8.85
CA LEU A 33 -12.85 -5.62 -8.99
C LEU A 33 -12.24 -5.37 -7.61
N SER A 34 -10.98 -5.77 -7.43
CA SER A 34 -10.26 -5.54 -6.18
C SER A 34 -10.04 -4.04 -5.96
N ARG A 35 -10.26 -3.55 -4.73
CA ARG A 35 -10.07 -2.15 -4.38
C ARG A 35 -9.36 -1.97 -3.04
N LEU A 36 -8.34 -1.13 -3.03
CA LEU A 36 -7.64 -0.65 -1.85
C LEU A 36 -8.22 0.68 -1.37
N VAL A 37 -8.64 0.71 -0.11
CA VAL A 37 -9.02 1.92 0.60
C VAL A 37 -7.99 2.17 1.68
N ALA A 38 -7.33 3.33 1.66
CA ALA A 38 -6.25 3.67 2.58
C ALA A 38 -6.69 4.65 3.67
N PHE A 39 -6.00 4.56 4.79
CA PHE A 39 -6.22 5.33 5.99
C PHE A 39 -4.87 5.78 6.57
N ARG A 40 -4.80 7.03 7.01
CA ARG A 40 -3.71 7.52 7.86
C ARG A 40 -4.03 7.19 9.32
N VAL A 41 -3.04 6.70 10.04
CA VAL A 41 -3.14 6.49 11.49
C VAL A 41 -2.81 7.81 12.19
N THR A 42 -3.71 8.27 13.04
CA THR A 42 -3.51 9.49 13.85
C THR A 42 -3.10 9.12 15.27
N ASP A 43 -2.65 10.09 16.08
CA ASP A 43 -2.20 9.87 17.46
C ASP A 43 -3.35 9.53 18.46
N GLY A 44 -4.45 8.96 17.98
CA GLY A 44 -5.63 8.55 18.74
C GLY A 44 -6.33 7.33 18.12
N PRO A 45 -7.50 6.91 18.62
CA PRO A 45 -8.19 5.70 18.14
C PRO A 45 -8.84 5.86 16.75
N ALA A 46 -8.58 6.97 16.06
CA ALA A 46 -9.23 7.33 14.81
C ALA A 46 -8.32 7.12 13.60
N PHE A 47 -8.91 6.54 12.57
CA PHE A 47 -8.34 6.47 11.23
C PHE A 47 -8.87 7.64 10.40
N GLU A 48 -7.97 8.37 9.75
CA GLU A 48 -8.34 9.38 8.75
C GLU A 48 -8.34 8.70 7.38
N ARG A 49 -9.50 8.58 6.75
CA ARG A 49 -9.60 8.00 5.41
C ARG A 49 -8.90 8.91 4.39
N ILE A 50 -8.09 8.31 3.53
CA ILE A 50 -7.53 8.97 2.34
C ILE A 50 -8.60 8.87 1.24
N ASP A 51 -8.93 10.01 0.65
CA ASP A 51 -9.99 10.09 -0.36
C ASP A 51 -9.66 9.25 -1.60
N GLY A 52 -10.70 8.57 -2.10
CA GLY A 52 -10.61 7.68 -3.25
C GLY A 52 -10.50 6.21 -2.89
N ALA A 53 -10.16 5.41 -3.90
CA ALA A 53 -9.88 3.99 -3.80
C ALA A 53 -9.04 3.57 -5.01
N TYR A 54 -7.96 2.82 -4.76
CA TYR A 54 -7.12 2.30 -5.82
C TYR A 54 -7.63 0.93 -6.27
N ALA A 55 -7.78 0.71 -7.57
CA ALA A 55 -8.15 -0.59 -8.12
C ALA A 55 -6.93 -1.24 -8.80
N PRO A 56 -6.08 -1.98 -8.05
CA PRO A 56 -4.90 -2.61 -8.64
C PRO A 56 -5.30 -3.69 -9.65
N ASP A 57 -4.59 -3.75 -10.77
CA ASP A 57 -4.57 -4.94 -11.62
C ASP A 57 -3.67 -5.98 -10.96
N LEU A 58 -4.28 -6.99 -10.35
CA LEU A 58 -3.59 -8.05 -9.63
C LEU A 58 -3.10 -9.17 -10.56
N ALA A 59 -3.60 -9.20 -11.80
CA ALA A 59 -3.14 -10.11 -12.84
C ALA A 59 -1.91 -9.54 -13.59
N ASP A 60 -1.65 -8.24 -13.50
CA ASP A 60 -0.50 -7.60 -14.13
C ASP A 60 0.84 -8.12 -13.58
N HIS A 61 1.86 -8.09 -14.43
CA HIS A 61 3.19 -8.61 -14.15
C HIS A 61 4.26 -7.60 -14.57
N PRO A 62 4.74 -6.77 -13.62
CA PRO A 62 4.47 -6.76 -12.18
C PRO A 62 3.21 -5.99 -11.73
N SER A 63 2.48 -6.52 -10.75
CA SER A 63 1.46 -5.78 -9.98
C SER A 63 2.10 -4.95 -8.85
N TYR A 64 1.54 -3.78 -8.52
CA TYR A 64 2.10 -2.77 -7.57
C TYR A 64 1.18 -2.35 -6.39
N PRO A 65 0.32 -3.19 -5.80
CA PRO A 65 -0.65 -2.77 -4.78
C PRO A 65 0.00 -2.13 -3.53
N VAL A 66 1.14 -2.65 -3.09
CA VAL A 66 1.87 -2.16 -1.91
C VAL A 66 2.77 -0.98 -2.29
N THR A 67 3.52 -1.08 -3.40
CA THR A 67 4.38 0.02 -3.86
C THR A 67 3.57 1.29 -4.08
N ASP A 68 2.40 1.19 -4.71
CA ASP A 68 1.52 2.33 -4.94
C ASP A 68 0.97 2.92 -3.64
N LEU A 69 0.64 2.08 -2.65
CA LEU A 69 0.26 2.54 -1.32
C LEU A 69 1.39 3.35 -0.65
N LEU A 70 2.63 2.83 -0.67
CA LEU A 70 3.78 3.52 -0.07
C LEU A 70 4.08 4.86 -0.76
N LEU A 71 3.89 4.94 -2.07
CA LEU A 71 4.06 6.18 -2.85
C LEU A 71 2.93 7.17 -2.61
N ALA A 72 1.69 6.71 -2.54
CA ALA A 72 0.52 7.56 -2.43
C ALA A 72 0.30 8.14 -1.03
N VAL A 73 0.91 7.55 0.00
CA VAL A 73 0.78 8.03 1.38
C VAL A 73 2.06 8.77 1.79
N PRO A 74 2.05 10.12 1.89
CA PRO A 74 3.27 10.91 2.08
C PRO A 74 4.12 10.51 3.28
N VAL A 75 3.50 10.20 4.42
CA VAL A 75 4.22 9.78 5.62
C VAL A 75 5.01 8.48 5.40
N LEU A 76 4.53 7.57 4.54
CA LEU A 76 5.23 6.33 4.24
C LEU A 76 6.45 6.53 3.33
N ARG A 77 6.42 7.53 2.44
CA ARG A 77 7.60 7.86 1.61
C ARG A 77 8.80 8.24 2.46
N SER A 78 8.57 8.90 3.60
CA SER A 78 9.62 9.29 4.54
C SER A 78 10.33 8.10 5.20
N LEU A 79 9.72 6.90 5.14
CA LEU A 79 10.30 5.64 5.61
C LEU A 79 11.13 4.92 4.54
N SER A 80 11.33 5.53 3.38
CA SER A 80 12.32 5.07 2.40
C SER A 80 13.57 5.94 2.47
N SER A 81 14.73 5.32 2.29
CA SER A 81 16.02 6.01 2.16
C SER A 81 16.05 7.04 1.01
N VAL A 82 15.14 6.95 0.04
CA VAL A 82 14.96 7.93 -1.05
C VAL A 82 13.71 8.80 -0.90
N GLY A 83 13.11 8.89 0.29
CA GLY A 83 11.86 9.61 0.55
C GLY A 83 11.85 11.05 0.02
N GLN A 84 12.90 11.84 0.30
CA GLN A 84 13.03 13.22 -0.20
C GLN A 84 12.99 13.29 -1.73
N ARG A 85 13.60 12.30 -2.42
CA ARG A 85 13.57 12.22 -3.88
C ARG A 85 12.16 11.90 -4.36
N LEU A 86 11.45 10.98 -3.70
CA LEU A 86 10.07 10.64 -4.03
C LEU A 86 9.13 11.84 -3.85
N ASP A 87 9.30 12.62 -2.78
CA ASP A 87 8.54 13.86 -2.56
C ASP A 87 8.82 14.90 -3.65
N ALA A 88 10.08 15.06 -4.06
CA ALA A 88 10.43 15.94 -5.17
C ALA A 88 9.82 15.45 -6.50
N LEU A 89 9.78 14.14 -6.74
CA LEU A 89 9.13 13.57 -7.92
C LEU A 89 7.62 13.80 -7.91
N SER A 90 6.96 13.67 -6.75
CA SER A 90 5.54 13.95 -6.55
C SER A 90 5.22 15.43 -6.78
N THR A 91 6.00 16.34 -6.19
CA THR A 91 5.84 17.80 -6.37
C THR A 91 5.99 18.19 -7.84
N LYS A 92 6.99 17.63 -8.53
CA LYS A 92 7.16 17.85 -9.97
C LYS A 92 6.03 17.22 -10.79
N ALA A 93 5.42 16.13 -10.32
CA ALA A 93 4.27 15.53 -10.99
C ALA A 93 3.06 16.46 -10.89
N GLU A 94 2.83 17.05 -9.72
CA GLU A 94 1.77 18.04 -9.49
C GLU A 94 1.97 19.27 -10.38
N ALA A 95 3.19 19.80 -10.45
CA ALA A 95 3.50 20.96 -11.29
C ALA A 95 3.32 20.69 -12.79
N ASN A 96 3.64 19.49 -13.26
CA ASN A 96 3.63 19.16 -14.70
C ASN A 96 2.31 18.57 -15.20
N TYR A 97 1.59 17.86 -14.33
CA TYR A 97 0.40 17.07 -14.70
C TYR A 97 -0.83 17.45 -13.87
N GLY A 98 -0.72 18.40 -12.95
CA GLY A 98 -1.83 18.85 -12.08
C GLY A 98 -2.23 17.83 -11.00
N ARG A 99 -1.42 16.81 -10.77
CA ARG A 99 -1.71 15.74 -9.80
C ARG A 99 -0.43 15.19 -9.16
N ASP A 100 -0.49 14.98 -7.85
CA ASP A 100 0.55 14.34 -7.06
C ASP A 100 0.39 12.80 -7.07
N PHE A 101 1.26 12.06 -6.39
CA PHE A 101 1.14 10.60 -6.32
C PHE A 101 -0.12 10.11 -5.62
N THR A 102 -0.63 10.86 -4.63
CA THR A 102 -1.89 10.52 -3.95
C THR A 102 -3.04 10.48 -4.96
N ALA A 103 -3.20 11.56 -5.74
CA ALA A 103 -4.24 11.69 -6.74
C ALA A 103 -4.06 10.72 -7.92
N MET A 104 -2.82 10.43 -8.31
CA MET A 104 -2.50 9.45 -9.36
C MET A 104 -2.84 8.00 -8.97
N VAL A 105 -2.88 7.67 -7.69
CA VAL A 105 -3.14 6.29 -7.23
C VAL A 105 -4.59 6.11 -6.77
N PHE A 106 -5.11 7.03 -5.94
CA PHE A 106 -6.41 6.85 -5.30
C PHE A 106 -7.57 7.56 -6.00
N THR A 107 -7.31 8.65 -6.72
CA THR A 107 -8.37 9.52 -7.27
C THR A 107 -8.55 9.33 -8.77
N THR A 108 -7.47 9.07 -9.50
CA THR A 108 -7.49 8.88 -10.96
C THR A 108 -6.76 7.60 -11.32
N ALA A 109 -7.32 6.79 -12.22
CA ALA A 109 -6.60 5.65 -12.76
C ALA A 109 -5.47 6.18 -13.66
N VAL A 110 -4.22 5.98 -13.26
CA VAL A 110 -3.05 6.26 -14.10
C VAL A 110 -2.64 4.96 -14.77
N GLU A 111 -3.20 4.73 -15.94
CA GLU A 111 -2.88 3.60 -16.81
C GLU A 111 -1.70 3.95 -17.73
N TRP A 112 -1.08 2.93 -18.31
CA TRP A 112 -0.01 3.11 -19.28
C TRP A 112 -0.46 4.04 -20.43
N GLY A 113 0.36 5.05 -20.72
CA GLY A 113 0.04 6.08 -21.72
C GLY A 113 -0.68 7.31 -21.16
N SER A 114 -1.12 7.27 -19.89
CA SER A 114 -1.68 8.45 -19.21
C SER A 114 -0.59 9.46 -18.82
N ASP A 115 -0.96 10.74 -18.76
CA ASP A 115 -0.06 11.80 -18.30
C ASP A 115 0.49 11.51 -16.90
N GLY A 116 1.80 11.60 -16.71
CA GLY A 116 2.42 11.29 -15.42
C GLY A 116 2.59 9.80 -15.11
N TYR A 117 2.13 8.86 -15.97
CA TYR A 117 2.43 7.43 -15.82
C TYR A 117 3.94 7.19 -15.74
N GLY A 118 4.71 7.78 -16.64
CA GLY A 118 6.17 7.64 -16.62
C GLY A 118 6.81 8.13 -15.31
N ARG A 119 6.21 9.14 -14.67
CA ARG A 119 6.69 9.67 -13.39
C ARG A 119 6.33 8.75 -12.22
N LEU A 120 5.11 8.20 -12.21
CA LEU A 120 4.71 7.21 -11.22
C LEU A 120 5.55 5.93 -11.37
N PHE A 121 5.79 5.49 -12.60
CA PHE A 121 6.68 4.35 -12.89
C PHE A 121 8.11 4.59 -12.41
N GLU A 122 8.69 5.77 -12.68
CA GLU A 122 10.00 6.16 -12.14
C GLU A 122 10.01 6.05 -10.60
N ALA A 123 8.98 6.56 -9.93
CA ALA A 123 8.88 6.51 -8.48
C ALA A 123 8.75 5.07 -7.94
N ARG A 124 7.99 4.19 -8.61
CA ARG A 124 7.92 2.75 -8.28
C ARG A 124 9.31 2.12 -8.34
N SER A 125 10.03 2.35 -9.43
CA SER A 125 11.40 1.84 -9.59
C SER A 125 12.37 2.39 -8.56
N GLN A 126 12.27 3.69 -8.21
CA GLN A 126 13.10 4.28 -7.17
C GLN A 126 12.81 3.67 -5.80
N LEU A 127 11.54 3.47 -5.44
CA LEU A 127 11.16 2.88 -4.17
C LEU A 127 11.65 1.42 -4.04
N GLU A 128 11.41 0.59 -5.06
CA GLU A 128 11.79 -0.83 -5.03
C GLU A 128 13.31 -1.06 -5.13
N ALA A 129 14.07 -0.09 -5.64
CA ALA A 129 15.53 -0.18 -5.77
C ALA A 129 16.32 0.30 -4.53
N HIS A 130 15.65 0.80 -3.49
CA HIS A 130 16.31 1.38 -2.33
C HIS A 130 15.67 0.89 -1.02
N PRO A 131 16.44 0.86 0.09
CA PRO A 131 15.93 0.40 1.38
C PRO A 131 14.67 1.16 1.83
N PHE A 132 13.74 0.39 2.39
CA PHE A 132 12.61 0.84 3.18
C PHE A 132 12.91 0.57 4.66
N ASP A 133 13.10 1.66 5.41
CA ASP A 133 13.51 1.67 6.82
C ASP A 133 12.34 1.35 7.79
N GLY A 134 11.10 1.38 7.28
CA GLY A 134 9.91 0.98 8.03
C GLY A 134 9.65 -0.53 8.03
N GLU A 135 8.54 -0.96 8.64
CA GLU A 135 8.00 -2.31 8.52
C GLU A 135 6.69 -2.28 7.71
N ILE A 136 6.45 -3.34 6.94
CA ILE A 136 5.18 -3.56 6.22
C ILE A 136 4.63 -4.93 6.59
N THR A 137 3.37 -4.96 7.01
CA THR A 137 2.64 -6.20 7.27
C THR A 137 1.42 -6.30 6.39
N ALA A 138 1.13 -7.50 5.88
CA ALA A 138 -0.11 -7.80 5.19
C ALA A 138 -0.79 -9.00 5.85
N THR A 139 -2.00 -8.80 6.35
CA THR A 139 -2.86 -9.86 6.89
C THR A 139 -3.89 -10.24 5.85
N LEU A 140 -3.79 -11.47 5.33
CA LEU A 140 -4.76 -12.08 4.44
C LEU A 140 -5.91 -12.64 5.27
N THR A 141 -7.14 -12.33 4.88
CA THR A 141 -8.34 -12.93 5.46
C THR A 141 -8.68 -14.25 4.74
N PRO A 142 -9.59 -15.07 5.29
CA PRO A 142 -10.12 -16.26 4.60
C PRO A 142 -10.79 -15.96 3.25
N ALA A 143 -11.21 -14.71 3.02
CA ALA A 143 -11.83 -14.29 1.76
C ALA A 143 -10.81 -13.92 0.66
N ALA A 144 -9.51 -13.88 0.98
CA ALA A 144 -8.48 -13.59 -0.01
C ALA A 144 -8.39 -14.70 -1.06
N THR A 145 -8.34 -14.32 -2.33
CA THR A 145 -8.06 -15.27 -3.41
C THR A 145 -6.58 -15.58 -3.51
N ASP A 146 -6.22 -16.71 -4.13
CA ASP A 146 -4.82 -17.07 -4.41
C ASP A 146 -4.10 -16.02 -5.26
N GLU A 147 -4.84 -15.36 -6.16
CA GLU A 147 -4.32 -14.29 -7.00
C GLU A 147 -3.95 -13.07 -6.15
N GLN A 148 -4.86 -12.61 -5.28
CA GLN A 148 -4.61 -11.51 -4.36
C GLN A 148 -3.42 -11.81 -3.43
N ALA A 149 -3.39 -13.01 -2.86
CA ALA A 149 -2.32 -13.45 -1.98
C ALA A 149 -0.97 -13.50 -2.72
N ARG A 150 -0.95 -13.98 -3.96
CA ARG A 150 0.26 -14.04 -4.79
C ARG A 150 0.75 -12.66 -5.21
N ALA A 151 -0.15 -11.78 -5.67
CA ALA A 151 0.19 -10.42 -6.08
C ALA A 151 0.78 -9.61 -4.90
N LEU A 152 0.15 -9.69 -3.71
CA LEU A 152 0.66 -9.03 -2.51
C LEU A 152 2.04 -9.56 -2.11
N ARG A 153 2.23 -10.89 -2.07
CA ARG A 153 3.53 -11.49 -1.75
C ARG A 153 4.60 -11.12 -2.77
N ALA A 154 4.26 -11.17 -4.06
CA ALA A 154 5.18 -10.82 -5.14
C ALA A 154 5.60 -9.35 -5.07
N ASN A 155 4.68 -8.44 -4.76
CA ASN A 155 5.03 -7.03 -4.59
C ASN A 155 5.87 -6.80 -3.32
N LEU A 156 5.50 -7.38 -2.18
CA LEU A 156 6.27 -7.27 -0.93
C LEU A 156 7.70 -7.80 -1.06
N ALA A 157 7.90 -8.88 -1.82
CA ALA A 157 9.23 -9.45 -2.07
C ALA A 157 10.16 -8.53 -2.89
N ARG A 158 9.63 -7.46 -3.52
CA ARG A 158 10.43 -6.43 -4.22
C ARG A 158 10.80 -5.25 -3.32
N ILE A 159 10.23 -5.16 -2.11
CA ILE A 159 10.57 -4.10 -1.17
C ILE A 159 11.79 -4.53 -0.37
N ASP A 160 12.88 -3.77 -0.48
CA ASP A 160 14.09 -3.96 0.32
C ASP A 160 13.87 -3.46 1.75
N GLY A 161 13.15 -4.23 2.56
CA GLY A 161 12.86 -3.89 3.95
C GLY A 161 12.10 -4.98 4.70
N PRO A 162 11.88 -4.81 6.01
CA PRO A 162 11.09 -5.71 6.83
C PRO A 162 9.66 -5.85 6.29
N THR A 163 9.35 -7.00 5.68
CA THR A 163 7.99 -7.35 5.22
C THR A 163 7.50 -8.64 5.85
N ARG A 164 6.23 -8.70 6.23
CA ARG A 164 5.59 -9.90 6.79
C ARG A 164 4.21 -10.12 6.20
N VAL A 165 3.89 -11.39 5.91
CA VAL A 165 2.55 -11.79 5.47
C VAL A 165 1.98 -12.79 6.47
N TYR A 166 0.80 -12.47 6.99
CA TYR A 166 0.04 -13.31 7.89
C TYR A 166 -1.20 -13.84 7.17
N ALA A 167 -1.59 -15.07 7.47
CA ALA A 167 -2.91 -15.58 7.10
C ALA A 167 -3.74 -15.66 8.39
N GLN A 168 -4.90 -15.01 8.39
CA GLN A 168 -5.87 -15.18 9.47
C GLN A 168 -6.48 -16.57 9.32
N SER A 169 -6.35 -17.41 10.35
CA SER A 169 -7.03 -18.70 10.42
C SER A 169 -8.52 -18.48 10.71
N ASP A 170 -9.37 -19.41 10.26
CA ASP A 170 -10.82 -19.44 10.54
C ASP A 170 -11.17 -19.69 12.02
N GLU A 171 -10.18 -19.70 12.93
CA GLU A 171 -10.37 -19.99 14.36
C GLU A 171 -10.91 -18.77 15.11
N ALA A 172 -12.16 -18.40 14.83
CA ALA A 172 -12.92 -17.47 15.65
C ALA A 172 -14.42 -17.84 15.65
N THR A 173 -14.77 -19.12 15.76
CA THR A 173 -16.15 -19.53 16.09
C THR A 173 -16.18 -20.93 16.72
N ASP A 174 -15.60 -21.11 17.92
CA ASP A 174 -15.90 -22.33 18.69
C ASP A 174 -15.80 -22.17 20.23
N GLU A 175 -15.98 -20.96 20.76
CA GLU A 175 -16.21 -20.74 22.19
C GLU A 175 -17.51 -19.97 22.39
N GLN A 176 -18.64 -20.64 22.13
CA GLN A 176 -19.96 -20.32 22.72
C GLN A 176 -20.99 -21.42 22.37
N ARG A 177 -20.76 -22.67 22.81
CA ARG A 177 -21.83 -23.66 23.01
C ARG A 177 -21.55 -24.57 24.18
#